data_AF-C3YDT3-F1
#
_entry.id   AF-C3YDT3-F1
#
_cell.length_a   1.000
_cell.length_b   1.000
_cell.length_c   1.000
_cell.angle_alpha   90.00
_cell.angle_beta   90.00
_cell.angle_gamma   90.00
#
_symmetry.space_group_name_H-M   'P 1'
#
loop_
_entity.id
_entity.type
_entity.pdbx_description
1 polymer ?
#
loop_
_entity_poly.entity_id
_entity_poly.type
_entity_poly.pdbx_seq_one_letter_code
_entity_poly.pdbx_strand_id
1 'polypeptide(L)'
;PLHYQIQLQPDLNTFTFTGSEQISIQCLESTNYILLNSRLLNITDGSVSLQTATGEDLNVERWFLYPENEFFVVQSTQSLRKGESYVLSVSFSGLLMDDLRGFYRSSYLDSLTGETR
;
A
#
# COMPACT_ATOMS: atom_id res chain seq x y z
N PRO A 1 -11.58 6.89 -3.71
CA PRO A 1 -11.37 6.22 -2.40
C PRO A 1 -12.22 6.91 -1.35
N LEU A 2 -12.72 6.17 -0.36
CA LEU A 2 -13.59 6.69 0.71
C LEU A 2 -12.85 6.79 2.04
N HIS A 3 -12.06 5.78 2.39
CA HIS A 3 -11.34 5.72 3.66
C HIS A 3 -10.08 4.87 3.54
N TYR A 4 -9.06 5.22 4.32
CA TYR A 4 -7.81 4.47 4.45
C TYR A 4 -7.58 4.14 5.92
N GLN A 5 -7.27 2.88 6.20
CA GLN A 5 -6.65 2.46 7.45
C GLN A 5 -5.21 2.07 7.12
N ILE A 6 -4.25 2.74 7.73
CA ILE A 6 -2.82 2.56 7.42
C ILE A 6 -2.09 2.22 8.71
N GLN A 7 -1.32 1.14 8.67
CA GLN A 7 -0.38 0.78 9.71
C GLN A 7 1.04 0.78 9.12
N LEU A 8 1.97 1.40 9.82
CA LEU A 8 3.39 1.43 9.47
C LEU A 8 4.21 0.96 10.67
N GLN A 9 5.17 0.09 10.41
CA GLN A 9 6.09 -0.43 11.40
C GLN A 9 7.53 -0.24 10.91
N PRO A 10 8.19 0.86 11.30
CA PRO A 10 9.58 1.11 10.96
C PRO A 10 10.52 0.28 11.85
N ASP A 11 11.63 -0.17 11.26
CA ASP A 11 12.79 -0.71 11.97
C ASP A 11 13.99 0.21 11.72
N LEU A 12 14.39 0.94 12.77
CA LEU A 12 15.49 1.89 12.71
C LEU A 12 16.88 1.23 12.80
N ASN A 13 16.97 -0.08 13.06
CA ASN A 13 18.24 -0.80 13.02
C ASN A 13 18.59 -1.23 11.58
N THR A 14 17.58 -1.68 10.84
CA THR A 14 17.75 -2.12 9.43
C THR A 14 17.40 -1.03 8.42
N PHE A 15 16.81 0.08 8.89
CA PHE A 15 16.29 1.17 8.09
C PHE A 15 15.30 0.70 7.01
N THR A 16 14.43 -0.21 7.42
CA THR A 16 13.33 -0.72 6.61
C THR A 16 12.01 -0.41 7.30
N PHE A 17 10.90 -0.60 6.61
CA PHE A 17 9.59 -0.62 7.23
C PHE A 17 8.71 -1.67 6.58
N THR A 18 7.79 -2.21 7.36
CA THR A 18 6.61 -2.91 6.85
C THR A 18 5.39 -2.01 7.03
N GLY A 19 4.40 -2.23 6.18
CA GLY A 19 3.14 -1.52 6.26
C GLY A 19 1.99 -2.39 5.78
N SER A 20 0.80 -2.02 6.21
CA SER A 20 -0.44 -2.55 5.67
C SER A 20 -1.44 -1.42 5.51
N GLU A 21 -2.23 -1.50 4.46
CA GLU A 21 -3.34 -0.61 4.23
C GLU A 21 -4.62 -1.38 3.92
N GLN A 22 -5.75 -0.84 4.39
CA GLN A 22 -7.08 -1.20 3.93
C GLN A 22 -7.73 0.04 3.34
N ILE A 23 -8.14 -0.07 2.08
CA ILE A 23 -8.72 1.02 1.31
C ILE A 23 -10.18 0.71 1.04
N SER A 24 -11.08 1.49 1.63
CA SER A 24 -12.49 1.46 1.25
C SER A 24 -12.69 2.26 -0.03
N ILE A 25 -13.24 1.65 -1.07
CA ILE A 25 -13.37 2.21 -2.42
C ILE A 25 -14.81 2.06 -2.89
N GLN A 26 -15.39 3.12 -3.47
CA GLN A 26 -16.64 3.04 -4.23
C GLN A 26 -16.33 2.97 -5.72
N CYS A 27 -16.95 2.03 -6.42
CA CYS A 27 -16.85 1.90 -7.86
C CYS A 27 -17.87 2.84 -8.54
N LEU A 28 -17.41 3.85 -9.27
CA LEU A 28 -18.29 4.82 -9.92
C LEU A 28 -18.72 4.40 -11.34
N GLU A 29 -17.92 3.55 -11.97
CA GLU A 29 -18.14 2.97 -13.29
C GLU A 29 -17.62 1.54 -13.28
N SER A 30 -18.40 0.61 -13.83
CA SER A 30 -18.05 -0.80 -13.76
C SER A 30 -16.70 -1.09 -14.41
N THR A 31 -15.83 -1.78 -13.69
CA THR A 31 -14.44 -2.05 -14.11
C THR A 31 -13.94 -3.36 -13.50
N ASN A 32 -12.87 -3.91 -14.06
CA ASN A 32 -12.14 -5.05 -13.49
C ASN A 32 -10.77 -4.63 -12.93
N TYR A 33 -10.44 -3.34 -12.99
CA TYR A 33 -9.12 -2.84 -12.65
C TYR A 33 -9.20 -1.78 -11.56
N ILE A 34 -8.37 -1.93 -10.54
CA ILE A 34 -8.07 -0.90 -9.55
C ILE A 34 -6.62 -0.46 -9.79
N LEU A 35 -6.42 0.82 -10.09
CA LEU A 35 -5.10 1.42 -10.27
C LEU A 35 -4.82 2.34 -9.08
N LEU A 36 -3.66 2.15 -8.47
CA LEU A 36 -3.16 2.91 -7.33
C LEU A 36 -1.76 3.45 -7.67
N ASN A 37 -1.36 4.54 -7.02
CA ASN A 37 0.03 4.98 -7.07
C ASN A 37 0.87 4.08 -6.15
N SER A 38 2.02 3.62 -6.63
CA SER A 38 3.01 2.88 -5.86
C SER A 38 4.40 3.15 -6.41
N ARG A 39 5.31 3.55 -5.51
CA ARG A 39 6.69 3.89 -5.85
C ARG A 39 7.62 3.33 -4.78
N LEU A 40 8.61 2.54 -5.21
CA LEU A 40 9.64 1.95 -4.34
C LEU A 40 9.06 1.13 -3.16
N LEU A 41 7.86 0.55 -3.33
CA LEU A 41 7.28 -0.39 -2.39
C LEU A 41 7.46 -1.82 -2.92
N ASN A 42 7.78 -2.73 -2.01
CA ASN A 42 7.81 -4.16 -2.27
C ASN A 42 6.49 -4.78 -1.82
N ILE A 43 5.77 -5.39 -2.77
CA ILE A 43 4.49 -6.09 -2.56
C ILE A 43 4.75 -7.55 -2.95
N THR A 44 4.32 -8.51 -2.15
CA THR A 44 4.59 -9.95 -2.36
C THR A 44 3.31 -10.74 -2.60
N ASP A 45 3.44 -11.94 -3.13
CA ASP A 45 2.28 -12.83 -3.28
C ASP A 45 1.60 -13.09 -1.94
N GLY A 46 0.26 -13.19 -1.97
CA GLY A 46 -0.56 -13.35 -0.77
C GLY A 46 -0.75 -12.08 0.08
N SER A 47 -0.16 -10.94 -0.30
CA SER A 47 -0.29 -9.68 0.42
C SER A 47 -1.44 -8.78 -0.05
N VAL A 48 -2.16 -9.20 -1.11
CA VAL A 48 -3.23 -8.43 -1.75
C VAL A 48 -4.54 -9.20 -1.65
N SER A 49 -5.58 -8.60 -1.09
CA SER A 49 -6.93 -9.17 -1.04
C SER A 49 -8.00 -8.12 -1.34
N LEU A 50 -9.13 -8.57 -1.89
CA LEU A 50 -10.23 -7.71 -2.25
C LEU A 50 -11.52 -8.28 -1.67
N GLN A 51 -12.35 -7.44 -1.06
CA GLN A 51 -13.62 -7.83 -0.45
C GLN A 51 -14.74 -6.88 -0.86
N THR A 52 -15.99 -7.35 -0.82
CA THR A 52 -17.16 -6.47 -0.83
C THR A 52 -17.23 -5.66 0.46
N ALA A 53 -18.05 -4.60 0.48
CA ALA A 53 -18.36 -3.88 1.71
C ALA A 53 -19.03 -4.74 2.80
N THR A 54 -19.60 -5.91 2.45
CA THR A 54 -20.19 -6.84 3.43
C THR A 54 -19.19 -7.89 3.93
N GLY A 55 -17.92 -7.83 3.49
CA GLY A 55 -16.85 -8.74 3.91
C GLY A 55 -16.80 -10.06 3.12
N GLU A 56 -17.46 -10.14 1.96
CA GLU A 56 -17.33 -11.30 1.06
C GLU A 56 -16.04 -11.18 0.24
N ASP A 57 -15.24 -12.24 0.20
CA ASP A 57 -13.98 -12.27 -0.57
C ASP A 57 -14.24 -12.28 -2.09
N LEU A 58 -13.53 -11.42 -2.81
CA LEU A 58 -13.44 -11.43 -4.27
C LEU A 58 -12.09 -11.98 -4.71
N ASN A 59 -12.12 -12.82 -5.74
CA ASN A 59 -10.89 -13.29 -6.36
C ASN A 59 -10.16 -12.16 -7.11
N VAL A 60 -8.91 -11.95 -6.72
CA VAL A 60 -7.93 -11.18 -7.48
C VAL A 60 -7.33 -12.12 -8.52
N GLU A 61 -7.54 -11.82 -9.80
CA GLU A 61 -6.99 -12.60 -10.91
C GLU A 61 -5.47 -12.47 -10.97
N ARG A 62 -4.99 -11.24 -10.84
CA ARG A 62 -3.58 -10.90 -10.74
C ARG A 62 -3.40 -9.48 -10.24
N TRP A 63 -2.18 -9.17 -9.83
CA TRP A 63 -1.72 -7.81 -9.61
C TRP A 63 -0.32 -7.66 -10.19
N PHE A 64 0.08 -6.42 -10.47
CA PHE A 64 1.43 -6.12 -10.94
C PHE A 64 1.80 -4.66 -10.66
N LEU A 65 3.10 -4.41 -10.57
CA LEU A 65 3.65 -3.07 -10.53
C LEU A 65 3.96 -2.61 -11.96
N TYR A 66 3.74 -1.33 -12.22
CA TYR A 66 4.12 -0.66 -13.46
C TYR A 66 5.02 0.55 -13.11
N PRO A 67 6.32 0.32 -12.88
CA PRO A 67 7.22 1.29 -12.25
C PRO A 67 7.43 2.56 -13.07
N GLU A 68 7.35 2.49 -14.40
CA GLU A 68 7.52 3.65 -15.29
C GLU A 68 6.50 4.76 -15.04
N ASN A 69 5.30 4.38 -14.59
CA ASN A 69 4.21 5.29 -14.25
C ASN A 69 3.92 5.34 -12.76
N GLU A 70 4.74 4.67 -11.94
CA GLU A 70 4.53 4.55 -10.49
C GLU A 70 3.14 3.99 -10.15
N PHE A 71 2.68 2.96 -10.88
CA PHE A 71 1.39 2.32 -10.62
C PHE A 71 1.51 0.94 -9.98
N PHE A 72 0.53 0.63 -9.13
CA PHE A 72 0.18 -0.71 -8.69
C PHE A 72 -1.22 -1.02 -9.22
N VAL A 73 -1.34 -2.13 -9.94
CA VAL A 73 -2.57 -2.51 -10.65
C VAL A 73 -3.08 -3.82 -10.06
N VAL A 74 -4.35 -3.84 -9.68
CA VAL A 74 -5.07 -5.03 -9.21
C VAL A 74 -6.19 -5.34 -10.19
N GLN A 75 -6.22 -6.57 -10.71
CA GLN A 75 -7.26 -7.06 -11.62
C GLN A 75 -8.14 -8.06 -10.89
N SER A 76 -9.45 -7.79 -10.82
CA SER A 76 -10.44 -8.69 -10.24
C SER A 76 -11.00 -9.64 -11.29
N THR A 77 -11.24 -10.91 -10.90
CA THR A 77 -11.85 -11.91 -11.80
C THR A 77 -13.29 -11.53 -12.17
N GLN A 78 -14.01 -10.91 -11.24
CA GLN A 78 -15.37 -10.41 -11.45
C GLN A 78 -15.37 -8.90 -11.61
N SER A 79 -16.32 -8.38 -12.38
CA SER A 79 -16.47 -6.93 -12.56
C SER A 79 -16.92 -6.27 -11.26
N LEU A 80 -16.18 -5.25 -10.84
CA LEU A 80 -16.56 -4.32 -9.77
C LEU A 80 -17.70 -3.45 -10.32
N ARG A 81 -18.85 -3.49 -9.69
CA ARG A 81 -20.08 -2.91 -10.23
C ARG A 81 -20.23 -1.45 -9.81
N LYS A 82 -20.69 -0.62 -10.74
CA LYS A 82 -21.06 0.77 -10.48
C LYS A 82 -22.00 0.88 -9.27
N GLY A 83 -21.67 1.82 -8.37
CA GLY A 83 -22.41 2.14 -7.16
C GLY A 83 -22.00 1.29 -5.93
N GLU A 84 -21.40 0.12 -6.14
CA GLU A 84 -20.99 -0.77 -5.06
C GLU A 84 -19.66 -0.33 -4.42
N SER A 85 -19.41 -0.81 -3.20
CA SER A 85 -18.21 -0.52 -2.43
C SER A 85 -17.43 -1.78 -2.10
N TYR A 86 -16.11 -1.63 -2.03
CA TYR A 86 -15.15 -2.70 -1.88
C TYR A 86 -14.06 -2.28 -0.87
N VAL A 87 -13.39 -3.27 -0.29
CA VAL A 87 -12.22 -3.07 0.56
C VAL A 87 -11.04 -3.80 -0.07
N LEU A 88 -10.02 -3.03 -0.46
CA LEU A 88 -8.75 -3.54 -0.94
C LEU A 88 -7.75 -3.52 0.21
N SER A 89 -7.18 -4.68 0.55
CA SER A 89 -6.12 -4.78 1.55
C SER A 89 -4.80 -5.08 0.86
N VAL A 90 -3.74 -4.35 1.26
CA VAL A 90 -2.39 -4.51 0.71
C VAL A 90 -1.38 -4.48 1.86
N SER A 91 -0.55 -5.50 1.97
CA SER A 91 0.66 -5.45 2.81
C SER A 91 1.89 -5.19 1.94
N PHE A 92 2.79 -4.34 2.43
CA PHE A 92 3.98 -3.91 1.70
C PHE A 92 5.18 -3.73 2.62
N SER A 93 6.36 -3.67 2.03
CA SER A 93 7.58 -3.23 2.71
C SER A 93 8.35 -2.22 1.88
N GLY A 94 9.26 -1.50 2.52
CA GLY A 94 10.10 -0.50 1.87
C GLY A 94 11.34 -0.16 2.68
N LEU A 95 12.16 0.71 2.10
CA LEU A 95 13.35 1.26 2.75
C LEU A 95 13.05 2.64 3.32
N LEU A 96 13.56 2.92 4.52
CA LEU A 96 13.64 4.28 5.06
C LEU A 96 14.81 4.99 4.38
N MET A 97 14.52 5.62 3.24
CA MET A 97 15.48 6.37 2.44
C MET A 97 16.03 7.58 3.24
N ASP A 98 17.18 8.12 2.83
CA ASP A 98 17.78 9.34 3.37
C ASP A 98 17.75 10.52 2.37
N ASP A 99 16.87 10.44 1.38
CA ASP A 99 16.73 11.40 0.29
C ASP A 99 15.65 12.47 0.52
N LEU A 100 15.14 12.57 1.76
CA LEU A 100 14.10 13.51 2.21
C LEU A 100 12.75 13.38 1.48
N ARG A 101 12.47 12.23 0.84
CA ARG A 101 11.22 11.98 0.13
C ARG A 101 10.44 10.84 0.77
N GLY A 102 9.12 11.00 0.85
CA GLY A 102 8.22 9.96 1.34
C GLY A 102 8.44 9.64 2.83
N PHE A 103 8.48 8.35 3.17
CA PHE A 103 8.80 7.89 4.52
C PHE A 103 10.30 7.65 4.64
N TYR A 104 11.00 8.58 5.27
CA TYR A 104 12.47 8.66 5.27
C TYR A 104 13.02 8.67 6.70
N ARG A 105 14.31 8.35 6.83
CA ARG A 105 15.05 8.48 8.10
C ARG A 105 15.78 9.83 8.17
N SER A 106 15.85 10.39 9.35
CA SER A 106 16.67 11.56 9.67
C SER A 106 17.47 11.26 10.93
N SER A 107 18.56 11.99 11.14
CA SER A 107 19.40 11.84 12.33
C SER A 107 19.72 13.18 12.99
N TYR A 108 20.01 13.13 14.28
CA TYR A 108 20.42 14.27 15.09
C TYR A 108 21.58 13.90 16.02
N LEU A 109 22.36 14.91 16.44
CA LEU A 109 23.39 14.74 17.45
C LEU A 109 22.77 14.90 18.84
N ASP A 110 22.83 13.86 19.67
CA ASP A 110 22.40 13.93 21.06
C ASP A 110 23.37 14.81 21.86
N SER A 111 22.88 15.93 22.38
CA SER A 111 23.72 16.89 23.11
C SER A 111 24.26 16.37 24.44
N LEU A 112 23.65 15.34 25.01
CA LEU A 112 24.03 14.76 26.31
C LEU A 112 25.06 13.65 26.13
N THR A 113 24.88 12.79 25.12
CA THR A 113 25.77 11.63 24.89
C THR A 113 26.83 11.88 23.82
N GLY A 114 26.62 12.85 22.92
CA GLY A 114 27.45 13.08 21.74
C GLY A 114 27.27 12.04 20.64
N GLU A 115 26.29 11.14 20.77
CA GLU A 115 26.01 10.11 19.77
C GLU A 115 25.04 10.64 18.70
N THR A 116 25.22 10.18 17.46
CA THR A 116 24.23 10.38 16.40
C THR A 116 23.07 9.41 16.59
N ARG A 117 21.85 9.92 16.65
CA ARG A 117 20.60 9.18 16.82
C ARG A 117 19.64 9.41 15.66
#